data_AF-A0A426V7U5-F1
#
_entry.id   AF-A0A426V7U5-F1
#
_cell.length_a   1.000
_cell.length_b   1.000
_cell.length_c   1.000
_cell.angle_alpha   90.00
_cell.angle_beta   90.00
_cell.angle_gamma   90.00
#
_symmetry.space_group_name_H-M   'P 1'
#
loop_
_entity.id
_entity.type
_entity.pdbx_description
1 polymer ?
#
loop_
_entity_poly.entity_id
_entity_poly.type
_entity_poly.pdbx_seq_one_letter_code
_entity_poly.pdbx_strand_id
1 'polypeptide(L)'
;MSTKHTLWQARWDLDQMANLATHDSGLRVRLEDGQGVAENADEIALTLAPVHGDHNAKAMVQRLVREGAQLLIDPFSRGWRGGS
;
A
#
# COMPACT_ATOMS: atom_id res chain seq x y z
N MET A 1 -11.15 -21.95 7.67
CA MET A 1 -11.92 -20.72 7.98
C MET A 1 -10.97 -19.54 7.88
N SER A 2 -10.97 -18.81 6.76
CA SER A 2 -10.13 -17.62 6.59
C SER A 2 -10.94 -16.42 7.06
N THR A 3 -10.63 -15.90 8.24
CA THR A 3 -11.37 -14.82 8.89
C THR A 3 -11.25 -13.51 8.09
N LYS A 4 -12.39 -12.86 7.86
CA LYS A 4 -12.62 -11.60 7.09
C LYS A 4 -11.69 -10.39 7.42
N HIS A 5 -10.81 -10.49 8.42
CA HIS A 5 -9.88 -9.44 8.84
C HIS A 5 -8.66 -9.27 7.92
N THR A 6 -8.38 -10.23 7.03
CA THR A 6 -7.19 -10.22 6.15
C THR A 6 -7.37 -9.40 4.86
N LEU A 7 -8.57 -8.88 4.58
CA LEU A 7 -8.91 -8.46 3.22
C LEU A 7 -8.61 -7.00 2.86
N TRP A 8 -8.48 -6.08 3.81
CA TRP A 8 -8.28 -4.67 3.44
C TRP A 8 -6.87 -4.41 2.90
N GLN A 9 -5.84 -5.07 3.46
CA GLN A 9 -4.46 -5.06 2.96
C GLN A 9 -4.27 -5.87 1.65
N ALA A 10 -5.25 -6.69 1.29
CA ALA A 10 -5.17 -7.55 0.11
C ALA A 10 -5.80 -6.95 -1.15
N ARG A 11 -6.32 -5.72 -1.10
CA ARG A 11 -6.96 -5.08 -2.26
C ARG A 11 -5.96 -4.24 -3.05
N TRP A 12 -5.05 -4.94 -3.70
CA TRP A 12 -4.11 -4.37 -4.66
C TRP A 12 -4.40 -4.90 -6.06
N ASP A 13 -4.49 -3.98 -7.01
CA ASP A 13 -4.39 -4.28 -8.43
C ASP A 13 -2.95 -4.01 -8.87
N LEU A 14 -2.31 -4.99 -9.52
CA LEU A 14 -0.90 -4.93 -9.87
C LEU A 14 -0.74 -4.91 -11.39
N ASP A 15 -0.21 -3.81 -11.91
CA ASP A 15 0.28 -3.69 -13.27
C ASP A 15 1.82 -3.79 -13.27
N GLN A 16 2.30 -5.02 -13.45
CA GLN A 16 3.74 -5.30 -13.52
C GLN A 16 4.40 -4.76 -14.80
N MET A 17 3.62 -4.51 -15.87
CA MET A 17 4.18 -3.91 -17.09
C MET A 17 4.45 -2.42 -16.89
N ALA A 18 3.60 -1.73 -16.11
CA ALA A 18 3.76 -0.32 -15.78
C ALA A 18 4.57 -0.07 -14.50
N ASN A 19 4.96 -1.12 -13.77
CA ASN A 19 5.51 -1.07 -12.41
C ASN A 19 4.62 -0.26 -11.45
N LEU A 20 3.31 -0.53 -11.47
CA LEU A 20 2.30 0.23 -10.73
C LEU A 20 1.41 -0.71 -9.90
N ALA A 21 1.24 -0.39 -8.63
CA ALA A 21 0.30 -1.04 -7.72
C ALA A 21 -0.76 -0.03 -7.28
N THR A 22 -2.03 -0.39 -7.46
CA THR A 22 -3.17 0.45 -7.08
C THR A 22 -3.95 -0.20 -5.94
N HIS A 23 -4.07 0.50 -4.82
CA HIS A 23 -4.86 0.06 -3.68
C HIS A 23 -6.32 0.51 -3.81
N ASP A 24 -7.27 -0.20 -3.19
CA ASP A 24 -8.70 0.14 -3.15
C ASP A 24 -9.00 1.53 -2.55
N SER A 25 -8.09 2.08 -1.73
CA SER A 25 -8.19 3.47 -1.28
C SER A 25 -7.93 4.50 -2.38
N GLY A 26 -7.54 4.07 -3.58
CA GLY A 26 -7.05 4.91 -4.68
C GLY A 26 -5.57 5.27 -4.59
N LEU A 27 -4.82 4.70 -3.62
CA LEU A 27 -3.37 4.93 -3.51
C LEU A 27 -2.66 4.26 -4.69
N ARG A 28 -1.81 5.00 -5.37
CA ARG A 28 -1.00 4.53 -6.50
C ARG A 28 0.47 4.52 -6.10
N VAL A 29 1.09 3.35 -6.17
CA VAL A 29 2.49 3.12 -5.79
C VAL A 29 3.25 2.64 -7.01
N ARG A 30 4.29 3.36 -7.42
CA ARG A 30 5.24 2.92 -8.44
C ARG A 30 6.49 2.38 -7.81
N LEU A 31 7.13 1.46 -8.51
CA LEU A 31 8.47 1.00 -8.17
C LEU A 31 9.49 1.80 -8.99
N GLU A 32 10.27 2.63 -8.32
CA GLU A 32 11.36 3.43 -8.90
C GLU A 32 12.66 3.10 -8.17
N ASP A 33 13.71 2.70 -8.89
CA ASP A 33 15.00 2.30 -8.32
C ASP A 33 14.89 1.26 -7.16
N GLY A 34 13.90 0.36 -7.24
CA GLY A 34 13.63 -0.65 -6.21
C GLY A 34 12.94 -0.11 -4.95
N GLN A 35 12.50 1.15 -4.96
CA GLN A 35 11.76 1.78 -3.88
C GLN A 35 10.33 2.10 -4.29
N GLY A 36 9.41 2.00 -3.33
CA GLY A 36 8.03 2.39 -3.51
C GLY A 36 7.86 3.90 -3.44
N VAL A 37 7.37 4.50 -4.51
CA VAL A 37 7.03 5.92 -4.58
C VAL A 37 5.52 6.05 -4.79
N ALA A 38 4.85 6.76 -3.90
CA ALA A 38 3.42 7.03 -4.05
C ALA A 38 3.20 8.29 -4.89
N GLU A 39 2.36 8.19 -5.92
CA GLU A 39 2.01 9.32 -6.77
C GLU A 39 1.06 10.30 -6.05
N ASN A 40 0.25 9.81 -5.12
CA ASN A 40 -0.82 10.57 -4.48
C ASN A 40 -0.89 10.38 -2.95
N ALA A 41 0.26 10.19 -2.29
CA ALA A 41 0.32 9.95 -0.85
C ALA A 41 -0.40 11.02 0.00
N ASP A 42 -0.20 12.31 -0.32
CA ASP A 42 -0.78 13.40 0.44
C ASP A 42 -2.31 13.46 0.31
N GLU A 43 -2.83 13.21 -0.90
CA GLU A 43 -4.28 13.11 -1.14
C GLU A 43 -4.88 12.00 -0.30
N ILE A 44 -4.27 10.81 -0.31
CA ILE A 44 -4.76 9.68 0.49
C ILE A 44 -4.66 9.98 1.99
N ALA A 45 -3.57 10.61 2.44
CA ALA A 45 -3.44 11.01 3.84
C ALA A 45 -4.56 11.98 4.26
N LEU A 46 -4.91 12.95 3.41
CA LEU A 46 -6.03 13.88 3.66
C LEU A 46 -7.38 13.16 3.70
N THR A 47 -7.60 12.14 2.88
CA THR A 47 -8.86 11.36 2.94
C THR A 47 -8.97 10.49 4.19
N LEU A 48 -7.85 10.02 4.73
CA LEU A 48 -7.81 9.17 5.93
C LEU A 48 -7.80 9.99 7.23
N ALA A 49 -7.30 11.23 7.19
CA ALA A 49 -7.17 12.11 8.34
C ALA A 49 -8.47 12.32 9.16
N PRO A 50 -9.66 12.53 8.55
CA PRO A 50 -10.91 12.71 9.31
C PRO A 50 -11.31 11.51 10.18
N VAL A 51 -10.87 10.30 9.81
CA VAL A 51 -11.25 9.05 10.49
C VAL A 51 -10.16 8.58 11.45
N HIS A 52 -8.89 8.75 11.08
CA HIS A 52 -7.76 8.17 11.80
C HIS A 52 -6.88 9.22 12.51
N GLY A 53 -7.05 10.51 12.20
CA GLY A 53 -6.18 11.61 12.62
C GLY A 53 -4.94 11.75 11.74
N ASP A 54 -4.44 12.98 11.57
CA ASP A 54 -3.35 13.31 10.64
C ASP A 54 -2.08 12.46 10.81
N HIS A 55 -1.66 12.24 12.05
CA HIS A 55 -0.46 11.47 12.35
C HIS A 55 -0.61 10.01 11.92
N ASN A 56 -1.73 9.38 12.28
CA ASN A 56 -1.98 7.98 11.95
C ASN A 56 -2.24 7.81 10.45
N ALA A 57 -2.94 8.75 9.81
CA ALA A 57 -3.19 8.74 8.38
C ALA A 57 -1.88 8.68 7.58
N LYS A 58 -0.89 9.53 7.93
CA LYS A 58 0.44 9.50 7.31
C LYS A 58 1.17 8.17 7.53
N ALA A 59 1.13 7.64 8.75
CA ALA A 59 1.75 6.35 9.07
C ALA A 59 1.08 5.19 8.29
N MET A 60 -0.24 5.22 8.13
CA MET A 60 -1.00 4.24 7.35
C MET A 60 -0.63 4.31 5.87
N VAL A 61 -0.54 5.51 5.29
CA VAL A 61 -0.09 5.68 3.90
C VAL A 61 1.32 5.13 3.71
N GLN A 62 2.26 5.49 4.58
CA GLN A 62 3.63 4.96 4.50
C GLN A 62 3.70 3.43 4.55
N ARG A 63 2.85 2.80 5.37
CA ARG A 63 2.74 1.34 5.41
C ARG A 63 2.22 0.78 4.08
N LEU A 64 1.18 1.38 3.51
CA LEU A 64 0.63 0.97 2.21
C LEU A 64 1.64 1.15 1.08
N VAL A 65 2.45 2.22 1.09
CA VAL A 65 3.51 2.41 0.09
C VAL A 65 4.53 1.28 0.11
N ARG A 66 4.99 0.89 1.30
CA ARG A 66 5.93 -0.23 1.45
C ARG A 66 5.32 -1.55 1.00
N GLU A 67 4.04 -1.76 1.30
CA GLU A 67 3.30 -2.95 0.90
C GLU A 67 3.13 -3.04 -0.63
N GLY A 68 2.69 -1.96 -1.27
CA GLY A 68 2.57 -1.89 -2.74
C GLY A 68 3.91 -2.14 -3.44
N ALA A 69 5.00 -1.56 -2.93
CA ALA A 69 6.34 -1.80 -3.45
C ALA A 69 6.76 -3.27 -3.32
N GLN A 70 6.50 -3.87 -2.15
CA GLN A 70 6.82 -5.27 -1.91
C GLN A 70 6.05 -6.20 -2.84
N LEU A 71 4.78 -5.89 -3.12
CA LEU A 71 3.96 -6.67 -4.06
C LEU A 71 4.42 -6.51 -5.51
N LEU A 72 5.00 -5.37 -5.89
CA LEU A 72 5.61 -5.19 -7.21
C LEU A 72 6.93 -5.97 -7.36
N ILE A 73 7.70 -6.11 -6.28
CA ILE A 73 8.94 -6.89 -6.27
C ILE A 73 8.66 -8.40 -6.19
N ASP A 74 7.72 -8.80 -5.32
CA ASP A 74 7.29 -10.17 -5.11
C ASP A 74 5.77 -10.24 -4.96
N PRO A 75 5.03 -10.48 -6.06
CA PRO A 75 3.57 -10.56 -6.06
C PRO A 75 2.99 -11.69 -5.21
N PHE A 76 3.80 -12.69 -4.85
CA PHE A 76 3.40 -13.83 -4.03
C PHE A 76 3.76 -13.64 -2.56
N SER A 77 4.33 -12.49 -2.19
CA SER A 77 4.59 -12.06 -0.82
C SER A 77 3.28 -11.95 -0.02
N ARG A 78 2.71 -13.08 0.37
CA ARG A 78 1.56 -13.16 1.26
C ARG A 78 2.04 -12.92 2.68
N GLY A 79 2.12 -11.65 3.03
CA GLY A 79 2.34 -11.20 4.40
C GLY A 79 3.73 -10.62 4.56
N TRP A 80 3.78 -9.31 4.62
CA TRP A 80 4.83 -8.62 5.33
C TRP A 80 4.85 -9.13 6.79
N ARG A 81 5.71 -10.12 7.07
CA ARG A 81 6.24 -10.33 8.41
C ARG A 81 7.45 -9.43 8.48
N GLY A 82 7.33 -8.27 9.12
CA GLY A 82 8.50 -7.48 9.50
C GLY A 82 9.50 -8.39 10.20
N GLY A 83 10.55 -8.77 9.48
CA GLY A 83 11.67 -9.54 10.00
C GLY A 83 12.64 -8.56 10.62
N SER A 84 12.82 -8.74 11.92
CA SER A 84 13.78 -8.04 12.79
C SER A 84 15.22 -8.08 12.29
#